data_AF-A0A6A5GDN2-F1
#
_entry.id   AF-A0A6A5GDN2-F1
#
_cell.length_a   1.000
_cell.length_b   1.000
_cell.length_c   1.000
_cell.angle_alpha   90.00
_cell.angle_beta   90.00
_cell.angle_gamma   90.00
#
_symmetry.space_group_name_H-M   'P 1'
#
loop_
_entity.id
_entity.type
_entity.pdbx_description
1 polymer ?
#
loop_
_entity_poly.entity_id
_entity_poly.type
_entity_poly.pdbx_seq_one_letter_code
_entity_poly.pdbx_strand_id
1 'polypeptide(L)'
;MSIPDKFFGRYQLDKSENFDEFLSSKGVNWFVRQMIKLAGLTKVISQNQEVGKYNMENLTSKKNTNYQGWELGKTFEAPGLDGNQHQVRN
;
A
#
# COMPACT_ATOMS: atom_id res chain seq x y z
N MET A 1 -13.07 -16.85 -5.46
CA MET A 1 -11.61 -16.74 -5.67
C MET A 1 -11.01 -16.21 -4.39
N SER A 2 -10.02 -16.87 -3.82
CA SER A 2 -9.37 -16.44 -2.57
C SER A 2 -7.94 -15.99 -2.84
N ILE A 3 -7.44 -15.08 -2.00
CA ILE A 3 -6.02 -14.74 -2.01
C ILE A 3 -5.21 -15.96 -1.55
N PRO A 4 -4.18 -16.40 -2.30
CA PRO A 4 -3.31 -17.47 -1.84
C PRO A 4 -2.59 -17.14 -0.53
N ASP A 5 -2.45 -18.12 0.37
CA ASP A 5 -1.97 -17.89 1.74
C ASP A 5 -0.58 -17.23 1.82
N LYS A 6 0.26 -17.46 0.81
CA LYS A 6 1.61 -16.87 0.69
C LYS A 6 1.62 -15.34 0.63
N PHE A 7 0.47 -14.68 0.41
CA PHE A 7 0.36 -13.23 0.41
C PHE A 7 -0.01 -12.66 1.78
N PHE A 8 -0.47 -13.48 2.73
CA PHE A 8 -0.69 -13.03 4.10
C PHE A 8 0.63 -12.89 4.83
N GLY A 9 0.72 -11.90 5.73
CA GLY A 9 1.90 -11.65 6.53
C GLY A 9 2.36 -10.20 6.53
N ARG A 10 3.58 -9.99 7.03
CA ARG A 10 4.23 -8.68 7.21
C ARG A 10 5.46 -8.61 6.32
N TYR A 11 5.47 -7.64 5.41
CA TYR A 11 6.48 -7.47 4.38
C TYR A 11 7.16 -6.12 4.54
N GLN A 12 8.42 -6.13 4.94
CA GLN A 12 9.24 -4.93 5.01
C GLN A 12 9.93 -4.71 3.67
N LEU A 13 9.83 -3.48 3.14
CA LEU A 13 10.54 -3.09 1.94
C LEU A 13 12.04 -3.10 2.23
N ASP A 14 12.75 -4.04 1.60
CA ASP A 14 14.21 -4.14 1.67
C ASP A 14 14.87 -3.28 0.58
N LYS A 15 14.48 -3.52 -0.68
CA LYS A 15 15.06 -2.85 -1.86
C LYS A 15 13.99 -2.49 -2.87
N SER A 16 14.31 -1.52 -3.72
CA SER A 16 13.47 -1.06 -4.83
C SER A 16 14.34 -0.79 -6.06
N GLU A 17 13.81 -1.08 -7.24
CA GLU A 17 14.47 -0.83 -8.52
C GLU A 17 13.70 0.26 -9.29
N ASN A 18 14.42 1.20 -9.89
CA ASN A 18 13.86 2.32 -10.70
C ASN A 18 12.80 3.19 -9.99
N PHE A 19 12.78 3.22 -8.65
CA PHE A 19 11.73 3.88 -7.89
C PHE A 19 11.85 5.42 -7.94
N ASP A 20 13.06 5.99 -7.99
CA ASP A 20 13.25 7.44 -8.13
C ASP A 20 12.80 7.90 -9.52
N GLU A 21 13.17 7.15 -10.56
CA GLU A 21 12.79 7.39 -11.95
C GLU A 21 11.28 7.33 -12.13
N PHE A 22 10.63 6.32 -11.54
CA PHE A 22 9.17 6.20 -11.52
C PHE A 22 8.49 7.41 -10.86
N LEU A 23 8.98 7.84 -9.69
CA LEU A 23 8.42 9.01 -9.01
C LEU A 23 8.68 10.29 -9.82
N SER A 24 9.84 10.40 -10.46
CA SER A 24 10.17 11.54 -11.32
C SER A 24 9.27 11.59 -12.56
N SER A 25 9.00 10.45 -13.20
CA SER A 25 8.10 10.38 -14.37
C SER A 25 6.64 10.68 -14.00
N LYS A 26 6.28 10.57 -12.71
CA LYS A 26 4.98 11.00 -12.15
C LYS A 26 4.95 12.48 -11.76
N GLY A 27 6.03 13.23 -11.98
CA GLY A 27 6.11 14.66 -11.66
C GLY A 27 6.37 14.97 -10.19
N VAL A 28 6.75 13.97 -9.38
CA VAL A 28 7.08 14.19 -7.96
C VAL A 28 8.41 14.95 -7.88
N ASN A 29 8.44 16.08 -7.16
CA ASN A 29 9.64 16.90 -7.06
C ASN A 29 10.81 16.16 -6.37
N TRP A 30 12.05 16.52 -6.70
CA TRP A 30 13.25 15.80 -6.24
C TRP A 30 13.37 15.68 -4.72
N PHE A 31 13.05 16.74 -3.96
CA PHE A 31 13.12 16.74 -2.50
C PHE A 31 12.12 15.75 -1.87
N VAL A 32 10.88 15.74 -2.38
CA VAL A 32 9.84 14.80 -1.93
C VAL A 32 10.22 13.36 -2.27
N ARG A 33 10.84 13.11 -3.43
CA ARG A 33 11.34 11.77 -3.78
C ARG A 33 12.36 11.25 -2.77
N GLN A 34 13.31 12.10 -2.33
CA GLN A 34 14.28 11.68 -1.32
C GLN A 34 13.60 11.31 0.01
N MET A 35 12.62 12.11 0.44
CA MET A 35 11.85 11.81 1.65
C MET A 35 11.05 10.51 1.55
N ILE A 36 10.43 10.23 0.39
CA ILE A 36 9.69 8.99 0.16
C ILE A 36 10.61 7.77 0.26
N LYS A 37 11.81 7.82 -0.33
CA LYS A 37 12.77 6.71 -0.27
C LYS A 37 13.28 6.43 1.15
N LEU A 38 13.41 7.47 1.98
CA LEU A 38 13.85 7.32 3.37
C LEU A 38 12.74 6.82 4.32
N ALA A 39 11.47 6.99 3.96
CA ALA A 39 10.35 6.80 4.89
C ALA A 39 10.18 5.35 5.36
N GLY A 40 10.73 4.38 4.61
CA GLY A 40 10.51 2.95 4.83
C GLY A 40 9.04 2.54 4.62
N LEU A 41 8.80 1.29 4.25
CA LEU A 41 7.45 0.77 4.11
C LEU A 41 7.39 -0.64 4.70
N THR A 42 6.41 -0.89 5.55
CA THR A 42 5.99 -2.24 5.90
C THR A 42 4.54 -2.44 5.51
N LYS A 43 4.28 -3.42 4.64
CA LYS A 43 2.93 -3.82 4.26
C LYS A 43 2.48 -5.01 5.10
N VAL A 44 1.28 -4.96 5.64
CA VAL A 44 0.64 -6.11 6.32
C VAL A 44 -0.59 -6.49 5.52
N ILE A 45 -0.76 -7.78 5.26
CA ILE A 45 -1.96 -8.34 4.62
C ILE A 45 -2.47 -9.45 5.52
N SER A 46 -3.75 -9.42 5.86
CA SER A 46 -4.37 -10.39 6.77
C SER A 46 -5.79 -10.75 6.35
N GLN A 47 -6.28 -11.87 6.86
CA GLN A 47 -7.68 -12.26 6.73
C GLN A 47 -8.56 -11.28 7.51
N ASN A 48 -9.75 -11.00 6.98
CA ASN A 48 -10.80 -10.33 7.73
C ASN A 48 -11.66 -11.37 8.48
N GLN A 49 -12.45 -10.92 9.46
CA GLN A 49 -13.43 -11.76 10.14
C GLN A 49 -14.54 -12.26 9.19
N GLU A 50 -14.86 -11.46 8.18
CA GLU A 50 -15.82 -11.80 7.13
C GLU A 50 -15.17 -12.63 6.02
N VAL A 51 -15.80 -13.76 5.67
CA VAL A 51 -15.34 -14.66 4.61
C VAL A 51 -15.28 -13.94 3.27
N GLY A 52 -14.15 -14.06 2.59
CA GLY A 52 -13.92 -13.43 1.27
C GLY A 52 -13.46 -11.99 1.33
N LYS A 53 -13.31 -11.42 2.54
CA LYS A 53 -12.77 -10.09 2.77
C LYS A 53 -11.37 -10.13 3.38
N TYR A 54 -10.63 -9.04 3.19
CA TYR A 54 -9.23 -8.94 3.58
C TYR A 54 -8.93 -7.59 4.21
N ASN A 55 -7.84 -7.56 4.97
CA ASN A 55 -7.30 -6.37 5.60
C ASN A 55 -5.92 -6.08 5.03
N MET A 56 -5.59 -4.81 4.90
CA MET A 56 -4.29 -4.34 4.42
C MET A 56 -3.85 -3.08 5.13
N GLU A 57 -2.62 -3.09 5.62
CA GLU A 57 -2.00 -1.92 6.24
C GLU A 57 -0.74 -1.54 5.46
N ASN A 58 -0.52 -0.24 5.28
CA ASN A 58 0.77 0.31 4.84
C ASN A 58 1.31 1.13 5.99
N LEU A 59 2.40 0.67 6.60
CA LEU A 59 3.05 1.30 7.73
C LEU A 59 4.28 2.04 7.25
N THR A 60 4.36 3.34 7.53
CA THR A 60 5.51 4.18 7.21
C THR A 60 5.89 5.01 8.43
N SER A 61 7.05 5.64 8.40
CA SER A 61 7.48 6.57 9.47
C SER A 61 6.61 7.83 9.60
N LYS A 62 5.83 8.20 8.58
CA LYS A 62 5.06 9.45 8.55
C LYS A 62 3.55 9.26 8.62
N LYS A 63 3.00 8.39 7.78
CA LYS A 63 1.56 8.15 7.68
C LYS A 63 1.27 6.69 7.38
N ASN A 64 0.32 6.13 8.11
CA ASN A 64 -0.17 4.79 7.84
C ASN A 64 -1.48 4.86 7.06
N THR A 65 -1.73 3.84 6.24
CA THR A 65 -3.08 3.57 5.73
C THR A 65 -3.55 2.22 6.23
N ASN A 66 -4.85 2.13 6.51
CA ASN A 66 -5.49 0.92 7.00
C ASN A 66 -6.77 0.69 6.19
N TYR A 67 -6.77 -0.38 5.40
CA TYR A 67 -7.89 -0.80 4.57
C TYR A 67 -8.48 -2.07 5.18
N GLN A 68 -9.72 -1.99 5.63
CA GLN A 68 -10.41 -3.08 6.29
C GLN A 68 -11.55 -3.60 5.42
N GLY A 69 -11.69 -4.92 5.36
CA GLY A 69 -12.85 -5.58 4.76
C GLY A 69 -12.97 -5.43 3.24
N TRP A 70 -11.86 -5.26 2.52
CA TRP A 70 -11.89 -5.17 1.05
C TRP A 70 -12.02 -6.55 0.41
N GLU A 71 -12.62 -6.62 -0.77
CA GLU A 71 -12.86 -7.87 -1.51
C GLU A 71 -12.11 -7.86 -2.83
N LEU A 72 -11.53 -9.01 -3.20
CA LEU A 72 -10.79 -9.18 -4.45
C LEU A 72 -11.70 -8.92 -5.66
N GLY A 73 -11.28 -8.03 -6.56
CA GLY A 73 -12.03 -7.65 -7.77
C GLY A 73 -13.12 -6.60 -7.54
N LYS A 74 -13.30 -6.09 -6.30
CA LYS A 74 -14.23 -4.98 -6.00
C LYS A 74 -13.47 -3.70 -5.68
N THR A 75 -13.76 -2.65 -6.45
CA THR A 75 -13.24 -1.30 -6.17
C THR A 75 -13.79 -0.78 -4.84
N PHE A 76 -12.95 -0.13 -4.05
CA PHE A 76 -13.35 0.56 -2.82
C PHE A 76 -12.69 1.95 -2.73
N GLU A 77 -13.30 2.86 -1.96
CA GLU A 77 -12.73 4.18 -1.71
C GLU A 77 -11.92 4.16 -0.41
N ALA A 78 -10.68 4.66 -0.47
CA ALA A 78 -9.83 4.76 0.71
C ALA A 78 -8.74 5.83 0.56
N PRO A 79 -8.23 6.38 1.68
CA PRO A 79 -7.17 7.37 1.64
C PRO A 79 -5.83 6.74 1.23
N GLY A 80 -5.09 7.45 0.37
CA GLY A 80 -3.73 7.12 -0.01
C GLY A 80 -2.70 7.60 1.02
N LEU A 81 -1.44 7.22 0.80
CA LEU A 81 -0.31 7.75 1.58
C LEU A 81 -0.06 9.25 1.33
N ASP A 82 -0.54 9.77 0.21
CA ASP A 82 -0.62 11.20 -0.10
C ASP A 82 -1.72 11.93 0.68
N GLY A 83 -2.65 11.18 1.27
CA GLY A 83 -3.79 11.67 2.04
C GLY A 83 -5.03 12.06 1.26
N ASN A 84 -5.02 11.92 -0.06
CA ASN A 84 -6.22 12.07 -0.88
C ASN A 84 -7.05 10.78 -0.86
N GLN A 85 -8.35 10.88 -1.15
CA GLN A 85 -9.20 9.71 -1.38
C GLN A 85 -8.96 9.14 -2.78
N HIS A 86 -8.87 7.82 -2.88
CA HIS A 86 -8.65 7.11 -4.14
C HIS A 86 -9.67 5.98 -4.31
N GLN A 87 -10.06 5.73 -5.56
CA GLN A 87 -10.73 4.48 -5.94
C GLN A 87 -9.67 3.39 -6.14
N VAL A 88 -9.56 2.50 -5.16
CA VAL A 88 -8.58 1.40 -5.17
C VAL A 88 -9.17 0.21 -5.90
N ARG A 89 -8.55 -0.14 -7.04
CA ARG A 89 -8.86 -1.36 -7.80
C ARG A 89 -7.85 -2.45 -7.43
N ASN A 90 -8.35 -3.63 -7.07
CA ASN A 90 -7.58 -4.77 -6.57
C ASN A 90 -7.91 -6.06 -7.35
#